data_AF-A0AAN8GGQ7-F1
#
_entry.id   AF-A0AAN8GGQ7-F1
#
_cell.length_a   1.000
_cell.length_b   1.000
_cell.length_c   1.000
_cell.angle_alpha   90.00
_cell.angle_beta   90.00
_cell.angle_gamma   90.00
#
_symmetry.space_group_name_H-M   'P 1'
#
loop_
_entity.id
_entity.type
_entity.pdbx_description
1 polymer ?
#
loop_
_entity_poly.entity_id
_entity_poly.type
_entity_poly.pdbx_seq_one_letter_code
_entity_poly.pdbx_strand_id
1 'polypeptide(L)'
;MHLIAGRVNQGLWAVCSESNCRWAFQNDLAIQKNYPVWWVAVQALMAFGLFLGLMSLLVATLALCCECKGCNSSHAVAGILMIGFIIMGIAVVLFGVKAHLDRGTEMELERRSSSRFSWSFYLGISASALSLFTSLIYACDGRNRH
;
A
#
# COMPACT_ATOMS: atom_id res chain seq x y z
N MET A 1 25.30 -32.69 -2.54
CA MET A 1 24.00 -32.79 -3.25
C MET A 1 22.93 -32.22 -2.32
N HIS A 2 22.58 -30.94 -2.48
CA HIS A 2 21.35 -30.32 -1.98
C HIS A 2 21.13 -29.06 -2.83
N LEU A 3 20.41 -29.21 -3.94
CA LEU A 3 19.84 -28.09 -4.69
C LEU A 3 18.70 -27.53 -3.84
N ILE A 4 18.98 -26.46 -3.10
CA ILE A 4 17.92 -25.65 -2.50
C ILE A 4 17.28 -24.92 -3.67
N ALA A 5 16.05 -25.29 -4.02
CA ALA A 5 15.26 -24.54 -4.99
C ALA A 5 15.23 -23.06 -4.57
N GLY A 6 15.75 -22.18 -5.42
CA GLY A 6 15.93 -20.77 -5.12
C GLY A 6 14.63 -20.10 -4.68
N ARG A 7 14.65 -19.38 -3.56
CA ARG A 7 13.50 -18.59 -3.13
C ARG A 7 13.30 -17.42 -4.10
N VAL A 8 12.14 -17.37 -4.73
CA VAL A 8 11.70 -16.22 -5.52
C VAL A 8 10.83 -15.35 -4.64
N ASN A 9 11.27 -14.11 -4.39
CA ASN A 9 10.51 -13.10 -3.67
C ASN A 9 9.89 -12.12 -4.68
N GLN A 10 8.57 -11.99 -4.65
CA GLN A 10 7.84 -11.08 -5.51
C GLN A 10 7.24 -9.94 -4.69
N GLY A 11 7.76 -8.72 -4.90
CA GLY A 11 7.10 -7.48 -4.50
C GLY A 11 6.21 -6.96 -5.62
N LEU A 12 5.45 -5.90 -5.36
CA LEU A 12 4.61 -5.31 -6.41
C LEU A 12 5.46 -4.75 -7.55
N TRP A 13 6.60 -4.11 -7.27
CA TRP A 13 7.44 -3.41 -8.25
C TRP A 13 8.74 -4.14 -8.63
N ALA A 14 9.05 -5.26 -7.98
CA ALA A 14 10.28 -6.00 -8.23
C ALA A 14 10.09 -7.49 -7.99
N VAL A 15 10.79 -8.31 -8.77
CA VAL A 15 10.91 -9.75 -8.53
C VAL A 15 12.38 -10.06 -8.33
N CYS A 16 12.71 -10.71 -7.23
CA CYS A 16 14.06 -11.11 -6.88
C CYS A 16 14.17 -12.62 -6.78
N SER A 17 15.17 -13.19 -7.45
CA SER A 17 15.55 -14.60 -7.32
C SER A 17 16.99 -14.66 -6.85
N GLU A 18 17.21 -15.17 -5.65
CA GLU A 18 18.53 -15.28 -4.99
C GLU A 18 19.31 -13.96 -4.93
N SER A 19 20.12 -13.66 -5.95
CA SER A 19 20.96 -12.46 -6.06
C SER A 19 20.54 -11.50 -7.19
N ASN A 20 19.61 -11.91 -8.05
CA ASN A 20 19.17 -11.12 -9.20
C ASN A 20 17.78 -10.53 -8.95
N CYS A 21 17.71 -9.20 -8.87
CA CYS A 21 16.47 -8.46 -8.81
C CYS A 21 16.18 -7.81 -10.17
N ARG A 22 14.96 -8.00 -10.66
CA ARG A 22 14.46 -7.33 -11.86
C ARG A 22 13.32 -6.41 -11.47
N TRP A 23 13.43 -5.15 -11.85
CA TRP A 23 12.44 -4.13 -11.53
C TRP A 23 11.36 -4.05 -12.61
N ALA A 24 10.14 -3.70 -12.23
CA ALA A 24 8.99 -3.60 -13.14
C ALA A 24 9.21 -2.58 -14.28
N PHE A 25 10.04 -1.56 -14.05
CA PHE A 25 10.40 -0.51 -15.01
C PHE A 25 11.63 -0.85 -15.88
N GLN A 26 12.24 -2.01 -15.70
CA GLN A 26 13.43 -2.42 -16.44
C GLN A 26 13.06 -3.07 -17.79
N ASN A 27 13.92 -2.91 -18.80
CA ASN A 27 13.79 -3.52 -20.14
C ASN A 27 12.43 -3.24 -20.81
N ASP A 28 12.10 -1.97 -21.07
CA ASP A 28 10.85 -1.55 -21.73
C ASP A 28 9.57 -2.15 -21.12
N LEU A 29 9.53 -2.21 -19.79
CA LEU A 29 8.38 -2.72 -19.02
C LEU A 29 8.06 -4.19 -19.36
N ALA A 30 9.06 -4.98 -19.77
CA ALA A 30 8.88 -6.36 -20.19
C ALA A 30 8.19 -7.24 -19.14
N ILE A 31 8.39 -6.95 -17.85
CA ILE A 31 7.73 -7.65 -16.75
C ILE A 31 6.26 -7.23 -16.64
N GLN A 32 5.96 -5.95 -16.83
CA GLN A 32 4.61 -5.40 -16.75
C GLN A 32 3.70 -5.87 -17.88
N LYS A 33 4.23 -6.09 -19.09
CA LYS A 33 3.44 -6.60 -20.23
C LYS A 33 2.81 -7.97 -19.98
N ASN A 34 3.40 -8.77 -19.08
CA ASN A 34 2.92 -10.10 -18.73
C ASN A 34 2.09 -10.15 -17.44
N TYR A 35 1.88 -9.00 -16.77
CA TYR A 35 1.07 -8.97 -15.54
C TYR A 35 -0.42 -8.87 -15.85
N PRO A 36 -1.27 -9.52 -15.04
CA PRO A 36 -2.70 -9.36 -15.17
C PRO A 36 -3.12 -7.93 -14.81
N VAL A 37 -4.19 -7.45 -15.44
CA VAL A 37 -4.70 -6.07 -15.26
C VAL A 37 -4.92 -5.71 -13.79
N TRP A 38 -5.38 -6.68 -12.98
CA TRP A 38 -5.59 -6.47 -11.54
C TRP A 38 -4.30 -6.13 -10.79
N TRP A 39 -3.15 -6.68 -11.20
CA TRP A 39 -1.86 -6.41 -10.55
C TRP A 39 -1.44 -4.96 -10.78
N VAL A 40 -1.60 -4.48 -12.01
CA VAL A 40 -1.32 -3.09 -12.39
C VAL A 40 -2.28 -2.13 -11.68
N ALA A 41 -3.55 -2.51 -11.52
CA ALA A 41 -4.51 -1.73 -10.76
C ALA A 41 -4.09 -1.58 -9.28
N VAL A 42 -3.65 -2.67 -8.63
CA VAL A 42 -3.13 -2.60 -7.25
C VAL A 42 -1.89 -1.72 -7.17
N GLN A 43 -0.96 -1.80 -8.14
CA GLN A 43 0.20 -0.89 -8.19
C GLN A 43 -0.21 0.57 -8.24
N ALA A 44 -1.18 0.92 -9.10
CA ALA A 44 -1.68 2.27 -9.23
C ALA A 44 -2.38 2.76 -7.95
N LEU A 45 -3.25 1.94 -7.36
CA LEU A 45 -3.97 2.28 -6.13
C LEU A 45 -3.00 2.49 -4.95
N MET A 46 -1.99 1.63 -4.79
CA MET A 46 -0.98 1.79 -3.74
C MET A 46 -0.13 3.04 -3.94
N ALA A 47 0.29 3.32 -5.17
CA ALA A 47 1.06 4.54 -5.49
C ALA A 47 0.23 5.81 -5.25
N PHE A 48 -1.04 5.80 -5.63
CA PHE A 48 -1.93 6.93 -5.41
C PHE A 48 -2.27 7.14 -3.93
N GLY A 49 -2.48 6.06 -3.17
CA GLY A 49 -2.63 6.12 -1.71
C GLY A 49 -1.42 6.74 -1.02
N LEU A 50 -0.21 6.34 -1.44
CA LEU A 50 1.04 6.94 -0.95
C LEU A 50 1.12 8.44 -1.29
N PHE A 51 0.75 8.82 -2.51
CA PHE A 51 0.71 10.23 -2.93
C PHE A 51 -0.23 11.05 -2.05
N LEU A 52 -1.44 10.56 -1.78
CA LEU A 52 -2.39 11.23 -0.88
C LEU A 52 -1.84 11.35 0.55
N GLY A 53 -1.16 10.32 1.05
CA GLY A 53 -0.48 10.35 2.35
C GLY A 53 0.61 11.42 2.41
N LEU A 54 1.43 11.56 1.36
CA LEU A 54 2.46 12.60 1.26
C LEU A 54 1.85 14.01 1.17
N MET A 55 0.77 14.18 0.41
CA MET A 55 0.06 15.46 0.34
C MET A 55 -0.55 15.84 1.69
N SER A 56 -1.14 14.86 2.39
CA SER A 56 -1.66 15.03 3.75
C SER A 56 -0.56 15.49 4.72
N LEU A 57 0.61 14.85 4.68
CA LEU A 57 1.76 15.22 5.50
C LEU A 57 2.23 16.65 5.19
N LEU A 58 2.29 17.03 3.92
CA LEU A 58 2.69 18.36 3.49
C LEU A 58 1.71 19.42 4.01
N VAL A 59 0.40 19.20 3.86
CA VAL A 59 -0.63 20.12 4.36
C VAL A 59 -0.59 20.22 5.89
N ALA A 60 -0.44 19.10 6.59
CA ALA A 60 -0.31 19.09 8.06
C ALA A 60 0.92 19.87 8.52
N THR A 61 2.06 19.73 7.84
CA THR A 61 3.29 20.45 8.16
C THR A 61 3.14 21.94 7.92
N LEU A 62 2.52 22.35 6.80
CA LEU A 62 2.25 23.76 6.53
C LEU A 62 1.28 24.36 7.55
N ALA A 63 0.29 23.61 8.02
CA ALA A 63 -0.64 24.07 9.05
C ALA A 63 0.01 24.24 10.43
N LEU A 64 1.09 23.51 10.72
CA LEU A 64 1.89 23.65 11.94
C LEU A 64 2.87 24.83 11.85
N CYS A 65 3.49 25.05 10.69
CA CYS A 65 4.49 26.10 10.49
C CYS A 65 3.88 27.48 10.20
N CYS A 66 2.71 27.53 9.57
CA CYS A 66 2.01 28.75 9.23
C CYS A 66 0.67 28.79 9.97
N GLU A 67 0.52 29.68 10.95
CA GLU A 67 -0.77 29.94 11.61
C GLU A 67 -1.76 30.60 10.64
N CYS A 68 -2.34 29.81 9.73
CA CYS A 68 -3.39 30.28 8.84
C CYS A 68 -4.71 30.39 9.61
N LYS A 69 -5.01 31.59 10.12
CA LYS A 69 -6.21 31.95 10.93
C LYS A 69 -7.60 31.64 10.34
N GLY A 70 -7.69 31.06 9.15
CA GLY A 70 -8.98 30.71 8.52
C GLY A 70 -8.92 29.48 7.62
N CYS A 71 -7.85 28.68 7.66
CA CYS A 71 -7.76 27.49 6.83
C CYS A 71 -8.27 26.28 7.62
N ASN A 72 -9.27 25.58 7.08
CA ASN A 72 -9.80 24.36 7.68
C ASN A 72 -8.89 23.14 7.39
N SER A 73 -7.60 23.27 7.70
CA SER A 73 -6.55 22.32 7.34
C SER A 73 -6.75 20.96 8.02
N SER A 74 -7.25 20.95 9.27
CA SER A 74 -7.52 19.69 9.99
C SER A 74 -8.57 18.83 9.28
N HIS A 75 -9.68 19.43 8.83
CA HIS A 75 -10.71 18.69 8.07
C HIS A 75 -10.22 18.27 6.68
N ALA A 76 -9.41 19.10 6.01
CA ALA A 76 -8.82 18.76 4.73
C ALA A 76 -7.86 17.55 4.84
N VAL A 77 -6.97 17.56 5.84
CA VAL A 77 -6.06 16.45 6.15
C VAL A 77 -6.84 15.17 6.48
N ALA A 78 -7.90 15.29 7.30
CA ALA A 78 -8.77 14.17 7.63
C ALA A 78 -9.42 13.56 6.38
N GLY A 79 -9.97 14.38 5.50
CA GLY A 79 -10.61 13.95 4.25
C GLY A 79 -9.64 13.24 3.31
N ILE A 80 -8.45 13.80 3.10
CA ILE A 80 -7.40 13.20 2.24
C ILE A 80 -6.98 11.84 2.78
N LEU A 81 -6.77 11.71 4.10
CA LEU A 81 -6.40 10.44 4.72
C LEU A 81 -7.52 9.39 4.67
N MET A 82 -8.78 9.82 4.75
CA MET A 82 -9.93 8.92 4.61
C MET A 82 -9.98 8.33 3.20
N ILE A 83 -9.82 9.17 2.18
CA ILE A 83 -9.74 8.71 0.79
C ILE A 83 -8.53 7.79 0.60
N GLY A 84 -7.38 8.14 1.17
CA GLY A 84 -6.18 7.30 1.18
C GLY A 84 -6.43 5.92 1.80
N PHE A 85 -7.13 5.86 2.94
CA PHE A 85 -7.54 4.61 3.59
C PHE A 85 -8.41 3.74 2.67
N ILE A 86 -9.45 4.32 2.04
CA ILE A 86 -10.33 3.56 1.15
C ILE A 86 -9.54 2.99 -0.03
N ILE A 87 -8.69 3.80 -0.66
CA ILE A 87 -7.94 3.40 -1.85
C ILE A 87 -6.91 2.31 -1.52
N MET A 88 -6.14 2.48 -0.45
CA MET A 88 -5.18 1.46 -0.01
C MET A 88 -5.90 0.20 0.51
N GLY A 89 -7.03 0.35 1.19
CA GLY A 89 -7.86 -0.76 1.66
C GLY A 89 -8.37 -1.61 0.50
N ILE A 90 -8.92 -0.98 -0.54
CA ILE A 90 -9.34 -1.67 -1.77
C ILE A 90 -8.16 -2.38 -2.42
N ALA A 91 -6.99 -1.73 -2.53
CA ALA A 91 -5.79 -2.34 -3.12
C ALA A 91 -5.34 -3.60 -2.36
N VAL A 92 -5.31 -3.54 -1.03
CA VAL A 92 -4.92 -4.65 -0.16
C VAL A 92 -5.93 -5.80 -0.23
N VAL A 93 -7.23 -5.51 -0.20
CA VAL A 93 -8.28 -6.52 -0.32
C VAL A 93 -8.25 -7.18 -1.70
N LEU A 94 -8.15 -6.40 -2.78
CA LEU A 94 -8.03 -6.93 -4.15
C LEU A 94 -6.79 -7.82 -4.29
N PHE A 95 -5.65 -7.37 -3.76
CA PHE A 95 -4.43 -8.15 -3.78
C PHE A 95 -4.57 -9.46 -2.99
N GLY A 96 -5.12 -9.41 -1.79
CA GLY A 96 -5.32 -10.59 -0.94
C GLY A 96 -6.26 -11.62 -1.58
N VAL A 97 -7.43 -11.17 -2.06
CA VAL A 97 -8.42 -12.04 -2.70
C VAL A 97 -7.87 -12.64 -3.99
N LYS A 98 -7.23 -11.85 -4.85
CA LYS A 98 -6.67 -12.36 -6.12
C LYS A 98 -5.44 -13.24 -5.91
N ALA A 99 -4.60 -12.93 -4.94
CA ALA A 99 -3.49 -13.81 -4.57
C ALA A 99 -4.01 -15.15 -4.03
N HIS A 100 -5.11 -15.16 -3.28
CA HIS A 100 -5.73 -16.39 -2.81
C HIS A 100 -6.31 -17.22 -3.97
N LEU A 101 -7.14 -16.59 -4.82
CA LEU A 101 -7.82 -17.26 -5.93
C LEU A 101 -6.89 -17.73 -7.05
N ASP A 102 -5.96 -16.89 -7.51
CA ASP A 102 -5.15 -17.18 -8.71
C ASP A 102 -3.91 -18.03 -8.38
N ARG A 103 -3.46 -18.06 -7.11
CA ARG A 103 -2.19 -18.71 -6.72
C ARG A 103 -2.32 -19.74 -5.60
N GLY A 104 -3.53 -20.01 -5.11
CA GLY A 104 -3.73 -20.94 -3.99
C GLY A 104 -2.96 -20.53 -2.73
N THR A 105 -2.80 -19.21 -2.54
CA THR A 105 -2.10 -18.67 -1.37
C THR A 105 -3.04 -18.76 -0.17
N GLU A 106 -3.01 -19.88 0.55
CA GLU A 106 -3.84 -20.07 1.75
C GLU A 106 -3.35 -19.16 2.87
N MET A 107 -4.29 -18.57 3.61
CA MET A 107 -3.99 -17.79 4.82
C MET A 107 -3.63 -18.68 6.02
N GLU A 108 -3.61 -19.99 5.84
CA GLU A 108 -3.33 -20.96 6.89
C GLU A 108 -1.82 -21.18 7.08
N LEU A 109 -1.45 -21.26 8.36
CA LEU A 109 -0.12 -21.57 8.87
C LEU A 109 0.30 -23.02 8.59
N GLU A 110 -0.31 -23.70 7.62
CA GLU A 110 -0.05 -25.10 7.29
C GLU A 110 1.02 -25.27 6.22
N ARG A 111 1.84 -26.29 6.46
CA ARG A 111 3.27 -26.33 6.13
C ARG A 111 3.57 -26.67 4.67
N ARG A 112 2.62 -26.52 3.74
CA ARG A 112 2.69 -27.16 2.41
C ARG A 112 2.29 -26.34 1.18
N SER A 113 1.96 -25.06 1.30
CA SER A 113 1.87 -24.16 0.13
C SER A 113 3.19 -23.42 -0.13
N SER A 114 3.63 -23.42 -1.40
CA SER A 114 4.90 -22.83 -1.87
C SER A 114 4.91 -21.29 -1.89
N SER A 115 3.77 -20.63 -1.68
CA SER A 115 3.63 -19.18 -1.71
C SER A 115 3.07 -18.70 -0.37
N ARG A 116 3.80 -17.82 0.32
CA ARG A 116 3.38 -17.21 1.59
C ARG A 116 3.33 -15.70 1.45
N PHE A 117 2.38 -15.05 2.12
CA PHE A 117 2.40 -13.59 2.22
C PHE A 117 3.65 -13.13 2.96
N SER A 118 4.36 -12.19 2.36
CA SER A 118 5.50 -11.53 2.98
C SER A 118 5.03 -10.51 4.02
N TRP A 119 5.91 -10.16 4.96
CA TRP A 119 5.70 -9.10 5.96
C TRP A 119 5.19 -7.78 5.35
N SER A 120 5.61 -7.46 4.13
CA SER A 120 5.19 -6.25 3.40
C SER A 120 3.67 -6.16 3.20
N PHE A 121 2.96 -7.30 3.08
CA PHE A 121 1.50 -7.31 2.97
C PHE A 121 0.83 -6.84 4.26
N TYR A 122 1.28 -7.37 5.41
CA TYR A 122 0.80 -6.94 6.72
C TYR A 122 1.13 -5.47 7.00
N LEU A 123 2.31 -5.00 6.58
CA LEU A 123 2.64 -3.57 6.65
C LEU A 123 1.68 -2.70 5.85
N GLY A 124 1.20 -3.18 4.69
CA GLY A 124 0.16 -2.50 3.91
C GLY A 124 -1.17 -2.38 4.65
N ILE A 125 -1.60 -3.45 5.33
CA ILE A 125 -2.80 -3.44 6.20
C ILE A 125 -2.62 -2.46 7.35
N SER A 126 -1.47 -2.49 8.03
CA SER A 126 -1.18 -1.58 9.14
C SER A 126 -1.14 -0.12 8.70
N ALA A 127 -0.58 0.17 7.52
CA ALA A 127 -0.52 1.53 6.97
C ALA A 127 -1.92 2.08 6.65
N SER A 128 -2.82 1.27 6.10
CA SER A 128 -4.21 1.69 5.86
C SER A 128 -4.94 1.94 7.19
N ALA A 129 -4.81 1.04 8.17
CA ALA A 129 -5.40 1.21 9.49
C ALA A 129 -4.90 2.49 10.19
N LEU A 130 -3.59 2.75 10.15
CA LEU A 130 -3.01 3.98 10.71
C LEU A 130 -3.53 5.23 10.02
N SER A 131 -3.75 5.17 8.71
CA SER A 131 -4.34 6.28 7.94
C SER A 131 -5.77 6.57 8.39
N LEU A 132 -6.57 5.54 8.68
CA LEU A 132 -7.91 5.69 9.26
C LEU A 132 -7.87 6.33 10.65
N PHE A 133 -7.02 5.82 11.56
CA PHE A 133 -6.90 6.39 12.89
C PHE A 133 -6.45 7.86 12.84
N THR A 134 -5.49 8.18 11.99
CA THR A 134 -4.99 9.55 11.82
C THR A 134 -6.10 10.45 11.27
N SER A 135 -6.88 9.98 10.29
CA SER A 135 -8.05 10.70 9.76
C SER A 135 -9.06 11.03 10.87
N LEU A 136 -9.39 10.07 11.73
CA LEU A 136 -10.31 10.28 12.85
C LEU A 136 -9.80 11.31 13.85
N ILE A 137 -8.51 11.27 14.20
CA ILE A 137 -7.88 12.24 15.11
C ILE A 137 -8.00 13.66 14.54
N TYR A 138 -7.66 13.86 13.27
CA TYR A 138 -7.78 15.17 12.61
C TYR A 138 -9.23 15.65 12.46
N ALA A 139 -10.18 14.73 12.23
CA ALA A 139 -11.60 15.06 12.19
C ALA A 139 -12.12 15.52 13.55
N CYS A 140 -11.67 14.90 14.64
CA CYS A 140 -11.99 15.31 16.01
C CYS A 140 -11.35 16.65 16.38
N ASP A 141 -10.06 16.85 16.09
CA ASP A 141 -9.37 18.13 16.34
C ASP A 141 -10.02 19.28 15.59
N GLY A 142 -10.38 19.07 14.32
CA GLY A 142 -11.08 20.07 13.52
C GLY A 142 -12.47 20.44 14.04
N ARG A 143 -13.12 19.58 14.85
CA ARG A 143 -14.43 19.88 15.45
C ARG A 143 -14.31 20.78 16.70
N ASN A 144 -13.19 20.72 17.41
CA ASN A 144 -12.95 21.49 18.64
C ASN A 144 -12.44 22.93 18.37
N ARG A 145 -12.12 23.27 17.12
CA ARG A 145 -11.66 24.61 16.70
C ARG A 145 -12.77 25.49 16.09
N HIS A 146 -14.00 25.00 16.02
CA HIS A 146 -15.20 25.75 15.66
C HIS A 146 -16.00 26.13 16.92
#